data_AF-A0A7C1G3X8-F1
#
_entry.id   AF-A0A7C1G3X8-F1
#
_cell.length_a   1.000
_cell.length_b   1.000
_cell.length_c   1.000
_cell.angle_alpha   90.00
_cell.angle_beta   90.00
_cell.angle_gamma   90.00
#
_symmetry.space_group_name_H-M   'P 1'
#
loop_
_entity.id
_entity.type
_entity.pdbx_description
1 polymer ?
#
loop_
_entity_poly.entity_id
_entity_poly.type
_entity_poly.pdbx_seq_one_letter_code
_entity_poly.pdbx_strand_id
1 'polypeptide(L)'
;MSKTKIVTLRVPVELKSRLEREAKQQGVSLNNLANYFLATQLSQLETLSIIESRISGKSLPELKAKVKKILKSVPHKETVPSWDRIKDIHSEQSH
;
A
#
# COMPACT_ATOMS: atom_id res chain seq x y z
N MET A 1 -5.54 34.46 -4.55
CA MET A 1 -6.77 33.96 -3.91
C MET A 1 -6.80 32.44 -4.07
N SER A 2 -6.51 31.67 -3.02
CA SER A 2 -6.63 30.21 -3.07
C SER A 2 -8.10 29.82 -3.25
N LYS A 3 -8.41 29.03 -4.28
CA LYS A 3 -9.76 28.55 -4.56
C LYS A 3 -10.12 27.44 -3.57
N THR A 4 -10.63 27.79 -2.40
CA THR A 4 -11.10 26.82 -1.39
C THR A 4 -12.54 26.42 -1.69
N LYS A 5 -12.84 25.12 -1.72
CA LYS A 5 -14.21 24.58 -1.74
C LYS A 5 -14.58 24.13 -0.33
N ILE A 6 -15.74 24.56 0.17
CA ILE A 6 -16.25 24.17 1.48
C ILE A 6 -17.15 22.95 1.31
N VAL A 7 -16.94 21.92 2.13
CA VAL A 7 -17.75 20.70 2.16
C VAL A 7 -18.37 20.57 3.54
N THR A 8 -19.68 20.31 3.59
CA THR A 8 -20.40 20.04 4.84
C THR A 8 -20.77 18.56 4.88
N LEU A 9 -20.27 17.86 5.91
CA LEU A 9 -20.52 16.43 6.09
C LEU A 9 -21.46 16.20 7.28
N ARG A 10 -22.51 15.41 7.07
CA ARG A 10 -23.32 14.86 8.16
C ARG A 10 -22.84 13.44 8.46
N VAL A 11 -22.57 13.17 9.73
CA VAL A 11 -22.11 11.87 10.21
C VAL A 11 -22.89 11.45 11.46
N PRO A 12 -22.98 10.15 11.76
CA PRO A 12 -23.47 9.66 13.04
C PRO A 12 -22.67 10.27 14.20
N VAL A 13 -23.33 10.49 15.34
CA VAL A 13 -22.72 11.12 16.52
C VAL A 13 -21.54 10.30 17.01
N GLU A 14 -21.66 8.97 17.01
CA GLU A 14 -20.63 8.04 17.46
C GLU A 14 -19.37 8.15 16.58
N LEU A 15 -19.56 8.32 15.27
CA LEU A 15 -18.45 8.47 14.34
C LEU A 15 -17.71 9.79 14.58
N LYS A 16 -18.44 10.89 14.81
CA LYS A 16 -17.85 12.18 15.14
C LYS A 16 -17.02 12.09 16.42
N SER A 17 -17.57 11.51 17.49
CA SER A 17 -16.85 11.37 18.77
C SER A 17 -15.60 10.51 18.64
N ARG A 18 -15.63 9.46 17.81
CA ARG A 18 -14.43 8.66 17.50
C ARG A 18 -13.39 9.49 16.77
N LEU A 19 -13.76 10.21 15.70
CA LEU A 19 -12.84 11.04 14.95
C LEU A 19 -12.20 12.15 15.81
N GLU A 20 -12.97 12.77 16.70
CA GLU A 20 -12.46 13.78 17.64
C GLU A 20 -11.41 13.19 18.60
N ARG A 21 -11.65 11.99 19.12
CA ARG A 21 -10.69 11.29 19.98
C ARG A 21 -9.39 10.96 19.23
N GLU A 22 -9.49 10.40 18.02
CA GLU A 22 -8.31 10.06 17.21
C GLU A 22 -7.53 11.32 16.83
N ALA A 23 -8.22 12.40 16.45
CA ALA A 23 -7.60 13.68 16.13
C ALA A 23 -6.82 14.23 17.33
N LYS A 24 -7.41 14.16 18.53
CA LYS A 24 -6.75 14.57 19.77
C LYS A 24 -5.52 13.70 20.08
N GLN A 25 -5.60 12.39 19.90
CA GLN A 25 -4.47 11.47 20.13
C GLN A 25 -3.31 11.73 19.17
N GLN A 26 -3.60 12.09 17.92
CA GLN A 26 -2.60 12.41 16.91
C GLN A 26 -2.14 13.88 16.97
N GLY A 27 -2.72 14.70 17.85
CA GLY A 27 -2.37 16.11 17.99
C GLY A 27 -2.76 17.00 16.81
N VAL A 28 -3.78 16.61 16.03
CA VAL A 28 -4.24 17.33 14.83
C VAL A 28 -5.69 17.82 14.98
N SER A 29 -6.09 18.78 14.14
CA SER A 29 -7.49 19.20 14.09
C SER A 29 -8.37 18.13 13.43
N LEU A 30 -9.64 18.06 13.84
CA LEU A 30 -10.62 17.16 13.25
C LEU A 30 -10.74 17.35 11.72
N ASN A 31 -10.67 18.60 11.25
CA ASN A 31 -10.74 18.92 9.82
C ASN A 31 -9.53 18.36 9.07
N ASN A 32 -8.32 18.48 9.62
CA ASN A 32 -7.12 17.94 9.00
C ASN A 32 -7.16 16.41 8.95
N LEU A 33 -7.60 15.77 10.04
CA LEU A 33 -7.77 14.32 10.06
C LEU A 33 -8.82 13.85 9.03
N ALA A 34 -9.96 14.55 8.94
CA ALA A 34 -11.00 14.23 7.97
C ALA A 34 -10.50 14.38 6.53
N ASN A 35 -9.77 15.46 6.23
CA ASN A 35 -9.17 15.67 4.91
C ASN A 35 -8.14 14.57 4.56
N TYR A 36 -7.31 14.18 5.53
CA TYR A 36 -6.35 13.09 5.35
C TYR A 36 -7.05 11.77 5.02
N PHE A 37 -8.09 11.41 5.78
CA PHE A 37 -8.86 10.19 5.52
C PHE A 37 -9.58 10.24 4.17
N LEU A 38 -10.21 11.35 3.81
CA LEU A 38 -10.85 11.51 2.50
C LEU A 38 -9.84 11.33 1.36
N ALA A 39 -8.66 11.97 1.46
CA ALA A 39 -7.60 11.83 0.47
C ALA A 39 -7.08 10.38 0.37
N THR A 40 -6.89 9.72 1.51
CA THR A 40 -6.40 8.34 1.57
C THR A 40 -7.40 7.37 0.96
N GLN A 41 -8.69 7.47 1.31
CA GLN A 41 -9.73 6.60 0.76
C GLN A 41 -9.92 6.84 -0.75
N LEU A 42 -9.86 8.09 -1.21
CA LEU A 42 -9.92 8.40 -2.64
C LEU A 42 -8.74 7.77 -3.39
N SER A 43 -7.52 7.95 -2.89
CA SER A 43 -6.31 7.38 -3.48
C SER A 43 -6.37 5.85 -3.55
N GLN A 44 -6.93 5.19 -2.53
CA GLN A 44 -7.14 3.75 -2.55
C GLN A 44 -8.14 3.33 -3.65
N LEU A 45 -9.27 4.01 -3.78
CA LEU A 45 -10.27 3.72 -4.82
C LEU A 45 -9.69 3.92 -6.23
N GLU A 46 -8.94 5.01 -6.44
CA GLU A 46 -8.25 5.28 -7.71
C GLU A 46 -7.22 4.20 -8.03
N THR A 47 -6.44 3.79 -7.02
CA THR A 47 -5.42 2.73 -7.18
C THR A 47 -6.06 1.41 -7.55
N LEU A 48 -7.15 1.03 -6.88
CA LEU A 48 -7.88 -0.20 -7.20
C LEU A 48 -8.43 -0.17 -8.63
N SER A 49 -9.02 0.94 -9.06
CA SER A 49 -9.52 1.12 -10.42
C SER A 49 -8.40 1.04 -11.48
N ILE A 50 -7.24 1.64 -11.21
CA ILE A 50 -6.06 1.54 -12.09
C ILE A 50 -5.56 0.09 -12.17
N ILE A 51 -5.49 -0.62 -11.04
CA ILE A 51 -5.07 -2.01 -11.01
C ILE A 51 -6.04 -2.88 -11.80
N GLU A 52 -7.34 -2.72 -11.56
CA GLU A 52 -8.41 -3.43 -12.26
C GLU A 52 -8.30 -3.19 -13.77
N SER A 53 -8.27 -1.93 -14.22
CA SER A 53 -8.13 -1.61 -15.65
C SER A 53 -6.87 -2.22 -16.30
N ARG A 54 -5.76 -2.30 -15.56
CA ARG A 54 -4.50 -2.92 -16.05
C ARG A 54 -4.57 -4.44 -16.13
N ILE A 55 -5.39 -5.08 -15.30
CA ILE A 55 -5.49 -6.55 -15.20
C ILE A 55 -6.63 -7.09 -16.06
N SER A 56 -7.75 -6.37 -16.19
CA SER A 56 -8.95 -6.84 -16.90
C SER A 56 -8.72 -7.23 -18.37
N GLY A 57 -7.68 -6.71 -19.01
CA GLY A 57 -7.29 -7.09 -20.37
C GLY A 57 -6.16 -8.13 -20.48
N LYS A 58 -5.66 -8.69 -19.37
CA LYS A 58 -4.49 -9.58 -19.37
C LYS A 58 -4.86 -10.98 -18.89
N SER A 59 -4.45 -11.99 -19.66
CA SER A 59 -4.62 -13.37 -19.23
C SER A 59 -3.58 -13.72 -18.14
N LEU A 60 -4.02 -14.43 -17.10
CA LEU A 60 -3.15 -14.90 -16.01
C LEU A 60 -1.94 -15.72 -16.52
N PRO A 61 -2.06 -16.59 -17.53
CA PRO A 61 -0.93 -17.31 -18.11
C PRO A 61 0.13 -16.38 -18.74
N GLU A 62 -0.29 -15.34 -19.47
CA GLU A 62 0.64 -14.37 -20.06
C GLU A 62 1.38 -13.56 -19.01
N LEU A 63 0.69 -13.16 -17.93
CA LEU A 63 1.32 -12.44 -16.83
C LEU A 63 2.38 -13.31 -16.15
N LYS A 64 2.06 -14.59 -15.90
CA LYS A 64 2.99 -15.56 -15.31
C LYS A 64 4.21 -15.79 -16.21
N ALA A 65 4.01 -15.90 -17.52
CA ALA A 65 5.10 -16.03 -18.49
C ALA A 65 6.01 -14.80 -18.50
N LYS A 66 5.43 -13.59 -18.44
CA LYS A 66 6.17 -12.32 -18.41
C LYS A 66 6.97 -12.17 -17.12
N VAL A 67 6.38 -12.49 -15.97
CA VAL A 67 7.09 -12.51 -14.67
C VAL A 67 8.22 -13.53 -14.69
N LYS A 68 7.98 -14.76 -15.17
CA LYS A 68 9.03 -15.79 -15.30
C LYS A 68 10.18 -15.32 -16.20
N LYS A 69 9.89 -14.60 -17.29
CA LYS A 69 10.92 -14.03 -18.17
C LYS A 69 11.75 -12.96 -17.47
N ILE A 70 11.13 -12.07 -16.70
CA ILE A 70 11.83 -11.04 -15.91
C ILE A 70 12.73 -11.70 -14.86
N LEU A 71 12.18 -12.64 -14.07
CA LEU A 71 12.93 -13.34 -13.03
C LEU A 71 14.12 -14.13 -13.61
N LYS A 72 13.96 -14.75 -14.79
CA LYS A 72 15.06 -15.42 -15.51
C LYS A 72 16.12 -14.46 -16.05
N SER A 73 15.77 -13.20 -16.29
CA SER A 73 16.68 -12.18 -16.80
C SER A 73 17.53 -11.55 -15.70
N VAL A 74 17.22 -11.81 -14.42
CA VAL A 74 18.05 -11.38 -13.30
C VAL A 74 19.24 -12.35 -13.21
N PRO A 75 20.48 -11.90 -13.47
CA PRO A 75 21.64 -12.75 -13.35
C PRO A 75 21.80 -13.19 -11.89
N HIS A 76 22.13 -14.47 -11.69
CA HIS A 76 22.55 -14.95 -10.38
C HIS A 76 23.84 -14.23 -10.00
N LYS A 77 23.79 -13.33 -9.01
CA LYS A 77 25.00 -12.78 -8.41
C LYS A 77 25.59 -13.85 -7.50
N GLU A 78 26.70 -14.45 -7.92
CA GLU A 78 27.48 -15.39 -7.09
C GLU A 78 27.99 -14.74 -5.79
N THR A 79 28.07 -13.41 -5.74
CA THR A 79 28.56 -12.64 -4.60
C THR A 79 27.47 -11.72 -4.04
N VAL A 80 26.60 -12.28 -3.21
CA VAL A 80 25.77 -11.48 -2.29
C VAL A 80 26.59 -11.13 -1.03
N PRO A 81 26.47 -9.90 -0.50
CA PRO A 81 27.09 -9.51 0.76
C PRO A 81 26.74 -10.48 1.90
N SER A 82 27.63 -10.62 2.87
CA SER A 82 27.48 -11.57 3.98
C SER A 82 26.18 -11.39 4.79
N TRP A 83 25.63 -10.17 4.83
CA TRP A 83 24.38 -9.86 5.54
C TRP A 83 23.11 -10.26 4.79
N ASP A 84 23.20 -10.53 3.48
CA ASP A 84 22.09 -10.91 2.59
C ASP A 84 22.17 -12.39 2.17
N ARG A 85 23.13 -13.14 2.73
CA ARG A 85 23.23 -14.59 2.53
C ARG A 85 22.13 -15.27 3.32
N ILE A 86 21.23 -15.95 2.62
CA ILE A 86 20.29 -16.89 3.22
C ILE A 86 21.14 -18.00 3.84
N LYS A 87 21.21 -18.06 5.18
CA LYS A 87 21.85 -19.17 5.89
C LYS A 87 20.95 -20.39 5.68
N ASP A 88 21.45 -21.41 4.99
CA ASP A 88 20.77 -22.71 4.92
C ASP A 88 20.68 -23.29 6.34
N ILE A 89 19.47 -23.37 6.89
CA ILE A 89 19.18 -23.85 8.25
C ILE A 89 19.18 -25.40 8.30
N HIS A 90 20.06 -26.06 7.52
CA HIS A 90 20.07 -27.52 7.41
C HIS A 90 21.44 -28.19 7.62
N SER A 91 22.45 -27.48 8.10
CA SER A 91 23.77 -28.09 8.36
C SER A 91 24.17 -28.22 9.84
N GLU A 92 23.21 -28.31 10.78
CA GLU A 92 23.47 -28.59 12.21
C GLU A 92 22.97 -29.96 12.66
N GLN A 93 23.05 -30.97 11.80
CA GLN A 93 23.02 -32.37 12.24
C GLN A 93 24.08 -33.17 11.49
N SER A 94 25.33 -33.06 11.94
CA SER A 94 26.31 -34.17 11.95
C SER A 94 27.64 -33.69 12.55
N HIS A 95 28.00 -34.35 13.65
CA HIS A 95 29.24 -34.34 14.43
C HIS A 95 29.33 -33.36 15.60
#